data_AF-A0A8C4JXW7-F1
#
_entry.id   AF-A0A8C4JXW7-F1
#
_cell.length_a   1.000
_cell.length_b   1.000
_cell.length_c   1.000
_cell.angle_alpha   90.00
_cell.angle_beta   90.00
_cell.angle_gamma   90.00
#
_symmetry.space_group_name_H-M   'P 1'
#
loop_
_entity.id
_entity.type
_entity.pdbx_description
1 polymer ?
#
loop_
_entity_poly.entity_id
_entity_poly.type
_entity_poly.pdbx_seq_one_letter_code
_entity_poly.pdbx_strand_id
1 'polypeptide(L)'
;FPFEPPFSLRAAMAERDPLESLRREASCSICLDYFSDPVSINCGHSFCRDCITRCSGKAERRFACPQCRGVAQKRKFRPNRELRNLAEIAKTLSREKRLKDLSQKNIVLKEALRKFKANVTLDPDTANPHLVLSADRRSFTAGRHYWEVQLGSRGFWAVGVARDSAWRKGWISLAPSQGIWAVGICGDEFQAFTSFETIQPLNGRPRTIRISLDYERGHVAFFDADNETLAFAFSPASFNGERILPFFWMSANKQQNLISFISGTNSDTTSGSEKRAKDAPSF
;
A
#
# COMPACT_ATOMS: atom_id res chain seq x y z
N PHE A 1 -8.92 56.52 -1.83
CA PHE A 1 -8.98 55.13 -1.37
C PHE A 1 -9.03 54.21 -2.59
N PRO A 2 -7.96 53.49 -2.91
CA PRO A 2 -8.01 52.56 -4.03
C PRO A 2 -8.87 51.36 -3.62
N PHE A 3 -9.83 51.02 -4.47
CA PHE A 3 -10.68 49.85 -4.36
C PHE A 3 -9.80 48.58 -4.31
N GLU A 4 -9.69 47.94 -3.16
CA GLU A 4 -9.21 46.55 -3.08
C GLU A 4 -10.28 45.65 -3.73
N PRO A 5 -9.92 44.76 -4.67
CA PRO A 5 -10.88 43.85 -5.27
C PRO A 5 -11.35 42.80 -4.25
N PRO A 6 -12.59 42.27 -4.39
CA PRO A 6 -13.17 41.33 -3.43
C PRO A 6 -12.37 40.03 -3.34
N PHE A 7 -12.31 39.46 -2.12
CA PHE A 7 -11.58 38.25 -1.72
C PHE A 7 -11.74 37.04 -2.66
N SER A 8 -12.84 36.96 -3.42
CA SER A 8 -13.11 35.87 -4.36
C SER A 8 -12.18 35.85 -5.57
N LEU A 9 -11.60 36.99 -5.98
CA LEU A 9 -10.63 37.02 -7.09
C LEU A 9 -9.21 36.61 -6.64
N ARG A 10 -8.88 36.77 -5.35
CA ARG A 10 -7.59 36.34 -4.77
C ARG A 10 -7.44 34.82 -4.73
N ALA A 11 -8.56 34.09 -4.64
CA ALA A 11 -8.58 32.62 -4.62
C ALA A 11 -8.44 31.97 -6.02
N ALA A 12 -8.65 32.73 -7.10
CA ALA A 12 -8.59 32.20 -8.47
C ALA A 12 -7.17 32.10 -9.06
N MET A 13 -6.16 32.51 -8.29
CA MET A 13 -4.75 32.38 -8.66
C MET A 13 -3.96 31.73 -7.52
N ALA A 14 -4.44 30.59 -7.01
CA ALA A 14 -3.51 29.64 -6.41
C ALA A 14 -2.49 29.32 -7.51
N GLU A 15 -1.27 29.85 -7.38
CA GLU A 15 -0.15 29.50 -8.25
C GLU A 15 -0.15 27.97 -8.35
N ARG A 16 -0.50 27.44 -9.53
CA ARG A 16 -0.40 26.00 -9.76
C ARG A 16 1.03 25.65 -9.47
N ASP A 17 1.24 24.63 -8.65
CA ASP A 17 2.58 24.09 -8.34
C ASP A 17 3.40 24.05 -9.65
N PRO A 18 4.48 24.85 -9.75
CA PRO A 18 5.22 24.98 -11.00
C PRO A 18 5.68 23.63 -11.55
N LEU A 19 5.94 22.68 -10.66
CA LEU A 19 6.31 21.32 -11.03
C LEU A 19 5.15 20.52 -11.63
N GLU A 20 3.93 20.65 -11.11
CA GLU A 20 2.75 20.00 -11.70
C GLU A 20 2.39 20.60 -13.06
N SER A 21 2.58 21.91 -13.20
CA SER A 21 2.45 22.57 -14.50
C SER A 21 3.50 22.04 -15.49
N LEU A 22 4.77 21.97 -15.08
CA LEU A 22 5.85 21.43 -15.91
C LEU A 22 5.62 19.95 -16.27
N ARG A 23 5.17 19.13 -15.31
CA ARG A 23 4.84 17.72 -15.51
C ARG A 23 3.76 17.57 -16.59
N ARG A 24 2.69 18.36 -16.53
CA ARG A 24 1.61 18.32 -17.53
C ARG A 24 2.13 18.66 -18.93
N GLU A 25 2.94 19.72 -19.07
CA GLU A 25 3.49 20.12 -20.37
C GLU A 25 4.53 19.13 -20.92
N ALA A 26 5.17 18.37 -20.04
CA ALA A 26 6.15 17.35 -20.39
C ALA A 26 5.54 15.95 -20.58
N SER A 27 4.21 15.80 -20.54
CA SER A 27 3.52 14.52 -20.62
C SER A 27 2.82 14.29 -21.95
N CYS A 28 2.85 13.05 -22.42
CA CYS A 28 2.12 12.63 -23.61
C CYS A 28 0.64 12.43 -23.31
N SER A 29 -0.24 13.06 -24.08
CA SER A 29 -1.70 12.94 -23.93
C SER A 29 -2.28 11.58 -24.32
N ILE A 30 -1.47 10.65 -24.86
CA ILE A 30 -1.90 9.29 -25.21
C ILE A 30 -1.59 8.31 -24.08
N CYS A 31 -0.33 8.24 -23.60
CA CYS A 31 0.06 7.33 -22.52
C CYS A 31 -0.05 7.93 -21.12
N LEU A 32 -0.30 9.23 -21.02
CA LEU A 32 -0.42 9.99 -19.76
C LEU A 32 0.84 9.93 -18.87
N ASP A 33 2.00 9.70 -19.51
CA ASP A 33 3.32 9.68 -18.88
C ASP A 33 4.25 10.66 -19.60
N TYR A 34 5.43 10.94 -19.02
CA TYR A 34 6.46 11.80 -19.61
C TYR A 34 6.81 11.34 -21.03
N PHE A 35 7.13 12.30 -21.90
CA PHE A 35 7.48 11.99 -23.29
C PHE A 35 8.70 11.06 -23.40
N SER A 36 8.49 9.90 -24.02
CA SER A 36 9.54 8.98 -24.46
C SER A 36 9.62 9.00 -25.99
N ASP A 37 10.78 9.40 -26.52
CA ASP A 37 10.98 9.69 -27.95
C ASP A 37 9.86 10.54 -28.58
N PRO A 38 9.65 11.78 -28.10
CA PRO A 38 8.62 12.65 -28.62
C PRO A 38 8.85 13.00 -30.10
N VAL A 39 7.78 12.90 -30.87
CA VAL A 39 7.68 13.38 -32.25
C VAL A 39 6.56 14.40 -32.35
N SER A 40 6.84 15.52 -33.04
CA SER A 40 5.85 16.53 -33.38
C SER A 40 5.24 16.21 -34.74
N ILE A 41 3.92 16.35 -34.84
CA ILE A 41 3.17 16.23 -36.09
C ILE A 41 2.90 17.60 -36.71
N ASN A 42 2.41 17.64 -37.94
CA ASN A 42 2.21 18.88 -38.71
C ASN A 42 1.27 19.92 -38.05
N CYS A 43 0.38 19.53 -37.15
CA CYS A 43 -0.46 20.46 -36.38
C CYS A 43 0.23 21.00 -35.11
N GLY A 44 1.51 20.73 -34.90
CA GLY A 44 2.31 21.24 -33.77
C GLY A 44 2.24 20.39 -32.50
N HIS A 45 1.25 19.51 -32.37
CA HIS A 45 1.14 18.61 -31.22
C HIS A 45 2.24 17.56 -31.21
N SER A 46 2.69 17.19 -30.01
CA SER A 46 3.77 16.23 -29.81
C SER A 46 3.30 15.01 -29.02
N PHE A 47 3.82 13.84 -29.38
CA PHE A 47 3.43 12.53 -28.83
C PHE A 47 4.65 11.63 -28.77
N CYS A 48 4.65 10.62 -27.90
CA CYS A 48 5.66 9.55 -28.00
C CYS A 48 5.56 8.87 -29.37
N ARG A 49 6.71 8.57 -30.00
CA ARG A 49 6.75 7.91 -31.33
C ARG A 49 5.88 6.66 -31.37
N ASP A 50 5.99 5.81 -30.36
CA ASP A 50 5.22 4.57 -30.29
C ASP A 50 3.73 4.83 -30.16
N CYS A 51 3.35 5.82 -29.35
CA CYS A 51 1.94 6.18 -29.13
C CYS A 51 1.29 6.65 -30.43
N ILE A 52 1.91 7.60 -31.14
CA ILE A 52 1.33 8.13 -32.37
C ILE A 52 1.40 7.13 -33.53
N THR A 53 2.38 6.23 -33.54
CA THR A 53 2.49 5.16 -34.53
C THR A 53 1.36 4.14 -34.36
N ARG A 54 0.95 3.84 -33.12
CA ARG A 54 -0.23 2.99 -32.85
C ARG A 54 -1.53 3.69 -33.26
N CYS A 55 -1.68 4.98 -32.98
CA CYS A 55 -2.89 5.74 -33.35
C CYS A 55 -3.07 5.94 -34.86
N SER A 56 -1.98 6.02 -35.62
CA SER A 56 -2.04 6.29 -37.08
C SER A 56 -2.32 5.07 -37.95
N GLY A 57 -2.50 3.87 -37.37
CA GLY A 57 -2.77 2.65 -38.12
C GLY A 57 -1.63 2.20 -39.05
N LYS A 58 -1.80 1.03 -39.69
CA LYS A 58 -0.74 0.41 -40.53
C LYS A 58 -0.72 0.95 -41.97
N ALA A 59 -1.86 1.29 -42.57
CA ALA A 59 -2.00 1.53 -44.01
C ALA A 59 -2.22 3.01 -44.42
N GLU A 60 -2.79 3.85 -43.56
CA GLU A 60 -3.17 5.22 -43.94
C GLU A 60 -2.01 6.22 -43.82
N ARG A 61 -1.84 7.04 -44.88
CA ARG A 61 -0.83 8.12 -44.90
C ARG A 61 -1.28 9.36 -44.11
N ARG A 62 -2.59 9.53 -43.93
CA ARG A 62 -3.22 10.65 -43.20
C ARG A 62 -4.07 10.10 -42.07
N PHE A 63 -4.11 10.78 -40.93
CA PHE A 63 -4.89 10.38 -39.76
C PHE A 63 -5.31 11.62 -38.95
N ALA A 64 -6.26 11.49 -38.03
CA ALA A 64 -6.66 12.60 -37.16
C ALA A 64 -5.72 12.73 -35.95
N CYS A 65 -5.27 13.96 -35.65
CA CYS A 65 -4.51 14.25 -34.45
C CYS A 65 -5.32 13.86 -33.19
N PRO A 66 -4.77 13.07 -32.25
CA PRO A 66 -5.49 12.69 -31.03
C PRO A 66 -5.90 13.86 -30.14
N GLN A 67 -5.18 15.00 -30.22
CA GLN A 67 -5.41 16.15 -29.34
C GLN A 67 -6.35 17.20 -29.95
N CYS A 68 -6.16 17.57 -31.23
CA CYS A 68 -6.95 18.62 -31.87
C CYS A 68 -7.82 18.15 -33.03
N ARG A 69 -7.78 16.85 -33.37
CA ARG A 69 -8.50 16.23 -34.51
C ARG A 69 -8.13 16.75 -35.90
N GLY A 70 -7.16 17.67 -36.02
CA GLY A 70 -6.63 18.14 -37.30
C GLY A 70 -5.94 17.03 -38.11
N VAL A 71 -5.90 17.17 -39.44
CA VAL A 71 -5.33 16.16 -40.35
C VAL A 71 -3.80 16.10 -40.24
N ALA A 72 -3.29 14.93 -39.85
CA ALA A 72 -1.88 14.63 -39.68
C ALA A 72 -1.33 13.66 -40.72
N GLN A 73 -0.01 13.67 -40.95
CA GLN A 73 0.65 12.80 -41.93
C GLN A 73 1.77 11.97 -41.29
N LYS A 74 1.74 10.65 -41.48
CA LYS A 74 2.69 9.70 -40.87
C LYS A 74 4.14 9.93 -41.29
N ARG A 75 4.37 10.36 -42.54
CA ARG A 75 5.71 10.65 -43.09
C ARG A 75 6.34 11.95 -42.59
N LYS A 76 5.59 12.78 -41.84
CA LYS A 76 6.03 14.11 -41.38
C LYS A 76 6.26 14.18 -39.87
N PHE A 77 6.50 13.05 -39.22
CA PHE A 77 6.87 13.02 -37.81
C PHE A 77 8.27 13.63 -37.65
N ARG A 78 8.36 14.71 -36.89
CA ARG A 78 9.62 15.39 -36.59
C ARG A 78 10.06 15.02 -35.17
N PRO A 79 11.18 14.32 -34.98
CA PRO A 79 11.71 14.09 -33.64
C PRO A 79 11.93 15.43 -32.92
N ASN A 80 11.55 15.50 -31.64
CA ASN A 80 11.69 16.69 -30.82
C ASN A 80 12.62 16.39 -29.65
N ARG A 81 13.93 16.52 -29.88
CA ARG A 81 14.95 16.23 -28.84
C ARG A 81 14.82 17.16 -27.64
N GLU A 82 14.35 18.37 -27.88
CA GLU A 82 14.33 19.41 -26.85
C GLU A 82 13.20 19.13 -25.86
N LEU A 83 12.04 18.71 -26.37
CA LEU A 83 10.94 18.22 -25.55
C LEU A 83 11.31 16.94 -24.77
N ARG A 84 12.12 16.06 -25.36
CA ARG A 84 12.65 14.89 -24.63
C ARG A 84 13.52 15.32 -23.46
N ASN A 85 14.44 16.25 -23.68
CA ASN A 85 15.33 16.77 -22.64
C ASN A 85 14.52 17.45 -21.53
N LEU A 86 13.53 18.27 -21.89
CA LEU A 86 12.63 18.89 -20.92
C LEU A 86 11.83 17.85 -20.12
N ALA A 87 11.37 16.77 -20.77
CA ALA A 87 10.66 15.70 -20.08
C ALA A 87 11.54 14.95 -19.07
N GLU A 88 12.81 14.70 -19.41
CA GLU A 88 13.77 14.09 -18.47
C GLU A 88 14.12 15.02 -17.31
N ILE A 89 14.30 16.32 -17.55
CA ILE A 89 14.50 17.32 -16.50
C ILE A 89 13.27 17.37 -15.58
N ALA A 90 12.07 17.46 -16.16
CA ALA A 90 10.83 17.48 -15.39
C ALA A 90 10.66 16.23 -14.53
N LYS A 91 10.95 15.05 -15.09
CA LYS A 91 10.95 13.77 -14.38
C LYS A 91 11.96 13.75 -13.22
N THR A 92 13.16 14.27 -13.45
CA THR A 92 14.22 14.36 -12.43
C THR A 92 13.81 15.28 -11.30
N LEU A 93 13.34 16.49 -11.61
CA LEU A 93 12.85 17.45 -10.62
C LEU A 93 11.69 16.89 -9.81
N SER A 94 10.77 16.14 -10.44
CA SER A 94 9.69 15.47 -9.72
C SER A 94 10.17 14.39 -8.76
N ARG A 95 11.21 13.62 -9.14
CA ARG A 95 11.84 12.64 -8.24
C ARG A 95 12.57 13.34 -7.09
N GLU A 96 13.32 14.39 -7.37
CA GLU A 96 14.04 15.17 -6.35
C GLU A 96 13.09 15.83 -5.35
N LYS A 97 11.98 16.44 -5.81
CA LYS A 97 10.96 16.99 -4.92
C LYS A 97 10.41 15.90 -4.00
N ARG A 98 10.06 14.74 -4.55
CA ARG A 98 9.57 13.59 -3.78
C ARG A 98 10.60 13.12 -2.74
N LEU A 99 11.89 13.08 -3.09
CA LEU A 99 12.98 12.72 -2.17
C LEU A 99 13.20 13.78 -1.08
N LYS A 100 13.14 15.07 -1.43
CA LYS A 100 13.23 16.18 -0.47
C LYS A 100 12.04 16.18 0.48
N ASP A 101 10.82 15.96 -0.02
CA ASP A 101 9.62 15.84 0.81
C ASP A 101 9.71 14.65 1.77
N LEU A 102 10.23 13.50 1.31
CA LEU A 102 10.48 12.34 2.16
C LEU A 102 11.56 12.62 3.21
N SER A 103 12.65 13.29 2.84
CA SER A 103 13.72 13.70 3.76
C SER A 103 13.21 14.69 4.81
N GLN A 104 12.43 15.70 4.38
CA GLN A 104 11.83 16.69 5.27
C GLN A 104 10.85 16.03 6.24
N LYS A 105 9.98 15.13 5.74
CA LYS A 105 9.09 14.33 6.59
C LYS A 105 9.89 13.49 7.60
N ASN A 106 11.02 12.91 7.21
CA ASN A 106 11.90 12.17 8.11
C ASN A 106 12.57 13.06 9.17
N ILE A 107 12.99 14.29 8.82
CA ILE A 107 13.57 15.24 9.77
C ILE A 107 12.52 15.71 10.78
N VAL A 108 11.36 16.16 10.30
CA VAL A 108 10.23 16.58 11.15
C VAL A 108 9.78 15.44 12.07
N LEU A 109 9.74 14.20 11.56
CA LEU A 109 9.45 13.02 12.35
C LEU A 109 10.53 12.76 13.42
N LYS A 110 11.82 12.82 13.06
CA LYS A 110 12.93 12.65 14.01
C LYS A 110 12.94 13.74 15.09
N GLU A 111 12.63 14.97 14.74
CA GLU A 111 12.58 16.10 15.67
C GLU A 111 11.36 16.00 16.61
N ALA A 112 10.19 15.63 16.08
CA ALA A 112 9.04 15.29 16.89
C ALA A 112 9.37 14.15 17.87
N LEU A 113 10.02 13.07 17.41
CA LEU A 113 10.45 11.95 18.25
C LEU A 113 11.46 12.35 19.35
N ARG A 114 12.36 13.31 19.07
CA ARG A 114 13.26 13.88 20.09
C ARG A 114 12.51 14.68 21.14
N LYS A 115 11.48 15.44 20.72
CA LYS A 115 10.65 16.26 21.61
C LYS A 115 9.81 15.41 22.59
N PHE A 116 9.51 14.16 22.23
CA PHE A 116 8.84 13.18 23.10
C PHE A 116 9.78 12.29 23.92
N LYS A 117 11.10 12.49 23.84
CA LYS A 117 12.08 11.70 24.60
C LYS A 117 12.26 12.26 26.02
N ALA A 118 11.24 12.14 26.85
CA ALA A 118 11.43 12.10 28.31
C ALA A 118 11.91 10.69 28.70
N ASN A 119 12.83 10.58 29.66
CA ASN A 119 13.35 9.31 30.18
C ASN A 119 12.18 8.46 30.70
N VAL A 120 11.87 7.35 30.03
CA VAL A 120 10.94 6.35 30.55
C VAL A 120 11.75 5.11 30.92
N THR A 121 12.01 4.96 32.21
CA THR A 121 12.28 3.67 32.85
C THR A 121 10.99 2.87 32.74
N LEU A 122 10.98 1.81 31.92
CA LEU A 122 9.76 1.06 31.63
C LEU A 122 9.64 -0.15 32.54
N ASP A 123 8.66 -0.05 33.43
CA ASP A 123 8.02 -1.12 34.17
C ASP A 123 7.56 -2.24 33.20
N PRO A 124 7.90 -3.52 33.46
CA PRO A 124 7.54 -4.67 32.62
C PRO A 124 6.05 -4.82 32.34
N ASP A 125 5.18 -4.27 33.20
CA ASP A 125 3.73 -4.43 33.10
C ASP A 125 3.05 -3.35 32.24
N THR A 126 3.79 -2.32 31.81
CA THR A 126 3.22 -1.19 31.05
C THR A 126 3.54 -1.29 29.55
N ALA A 127 3.01 -2.32 28.88
CA ALA A 127 3.07 -2.46 27.43
C ALA A 127 2.32 -1.33 26.69
N ASN A 128 2.78 -1.02 25.47
CA ASN A 128 2.24 0.02 24.58
C ASN A 128 0.71 -0.15 24.35
N PRO A 129 -0.11 0.90 24.57
CA PRO A 129 -1.57 0.83 24.44
C PRO A 129 -2.10 0.65 23.01
N HIS A 130 -1.23 0.50 21.99
CA HIS A 130 -1.61 0.40 20.57
C HIS A 130 -1.43 -1.00 19.96
N LEU A 131 -1.17 -2.01 20.79
CA LEU A 131 -1.12 -3.40 20.36
C LEU A 131 -2.31 -4.15 20.98
N VAL A 132 -3.39 -4.31 20.23
CA VAL A 132 -4.49 -5.21 20.65
C VAL A 132 -4.03 -6.63 20.33
N LEU A 133 -3.39 -7.27 21.31
CA LEU A 133 -3.34 -8.74 21.33
C LEU A 133 -4.78 -9.23 21.51
N SER A 134 -5.13 -10.33 20.85
CA SER A 134 -6.44 -10.95 21.08
C SER A 134 -6.61 -11.20 22.58
N ALA A 135 -7.77 -10.86 23.14
CA ALA A 135 -8.01 -10.93 24.59
C ALA A 135 -7.82 -12.35 25.17
N ASP A 136 -7.82 -13.37 24.29
CA ASP A 136 -7.59 -14.78 24.60
C ASP A 136 -6.12 -15.24 24.49
N ARG A 137 -5.17 -14.35 24.12
CA ARG A 137 -3.75 -14.67 23.86
C ARG A 137 -3.55 -15.86 22.91
N ARG A 138 -4.46 -16.07 21.95
CA ARG A 138 -4.35 -17.17 20.98
C ARG A 138 -3.02 -17.10 20.24
N SER A 139 -2.32 -18.23 20.27
CA SER A 139 -1.07 -18.45 19.56
C SER A 139 -1.11 -19.82 18.92
N PHE A 140 -0.44 -19.97 17.80
CA PHE A 140 -0.46 -21.17 16.99
C PHE A 140 0.97 -21.70 16.84
N THR A 141 1.15 -22.98 17.14
CA THR A 141 2.42 -23.71 16.98
C THR A 141 2.31 -24.90 16.04
N ALA A 142 1.10 -25.19 15.56
CA ALA A 142 0.77 -26.28 14.65
C ALA A 142 -0.66 -26.07 14.11
N GLY A 143 -0.99 -26.74 13.03
CA GLY A 143 -2.31 -26.85 12.43
C GLY A 143 -2.67 -25.74 11.46
N ARG A 144 -3.89 -25.88 10.94
CA ARG A 144 -4.52 -24.91 10.04
C ARG A 144 -5.56 -24.10 10.81
N HIS A 145 -5.44 -22.78 10.73
CA HIS A 145 -6.27 -21.83 11.46
C HIS A 145 -6.77 -20.76 10.52
N TYR A 146 -7.95 -20.22 10.83
CA TYR A 146 -8.42 -19.02 10.17
C TYR A 146 -9.24 -18.16 11.12
N TRP A 147 -9.31 -16.87 10.81
CA TRP A 147 -10.21 -15.93 11.48
C TRP A 147 -10.55 -14.80 10.53
N GLU A 148 -11.65 -14.14 10.81
CA GLU A 148 -12.18 -13.04 10.03
C GLU A 148 -12.11 -11.75 10.82
N VAL A 149 -11.85 -10.68 10.08
CA VAL A 149 -11.55 -9.37 10.63
C VAL A 149 -12.31 -8.34 9.83
N GLN A 150 -13.21 -7.62 10.50
CA GLN A 150 -13.85 -6.45 9.90
C GLN A 150 -12.86 -5.28 9.83
N LEU A 151 -12.75 -4.71 8.64
CA LEU A 151 -11.75 -3.72 8.28
C LEU A 151 -12.28 -2.31 8.44
N GLY A 152 -11.41 -1.41 8.90
CA GLY A 152 -11.70 0.02 8.97
C GLY A 152 -11.76 0.67 7.59
N SER A 153 -12.76 1.51 7.36
CA SER A 153 -12.92 2.26 6.10
C SER A 153 -12.01 3.48 5.98
N ARG A 154 -11.29 3.88 7.04
CA ARG A 154 -10.39 5.05 7.07
C ARG A 154 -9.22 4.81 8.04
N GLY A 155 -8.11 5.52 7.80
CA GLY A 155 -6.93 5.48 8.66
C GLY A 155 -5.92 4.41 8.25
N PHE A 156 -4.77 4.44 8.93
CA PHE A 156 -3.67 3.50 8.70
C PHE A 156 -3.86 2.29 9.60
N TRP A 157 -3.94 1.10 9.01
CA TRP A 157 -4.08 -0.15 9.74
C TRP A 157 -3.43 -1.31 8.98
N ALA A 158 -3.06 -2.36 9.71
CA ALA A 158 -2.56 -3.61 9.14
C ALA A 158 -3.03 -4.80 9.98
N VAL A 159 -3.32 -5.92 9.31
CA VAL A 159 -3.79 -7.16 9.93
C VAL A 159 -3.07 -8.36 9.32
N GLY A 160 -2.84 -9.40 10.11
CA GLY A 160 -2.20 -10.63 9.63
C GLY A 160 -1.68 -11.50 10.75
N VAL A 161 -0.45 -12.00 10.58
CA VAL A 161 0.23 -12.84 11.57
C VAL A 161 1.64 -12.36 11.85
N ALA A 162 2.14 -12.65 13.05
CA ALA A 162 3.50 -12.32 13.46
C ALA A 162 4.13 -13.45 14.29
N ARG A 163 5.44 -13.63 14.17
CA ARG A 163 6.22 -14.43 15.12
C ARG A 163 6.21 -13.77 16.49
N ASP A 164 6.30 -14.58 17.54
CA ASP A 164 6.36 -14.05 18.90
C ASP A 164 7.61 -13.17 19.14
N SER A 165 8.72 -13.49 18.47
CA SER A 165 9.93 -12.65 18.47
C SER A 165 9.82 -11.37 17.64
N ALA A 166 8.75 -11.18 16.87
CA ALA A 166 8.63 -10.03 15.99
C ALA A 166 8.66 -8.71 16.79
N TRP A 167 9.42 -7.76 16.28
CA TRP A 167 9.62 -6.47 16.92
C TRP A 167 8.35 -5.63 16.89
N ARG A 168 7.81 -5.31 18.08
CA ARG A 168 6.48 -4.71 18.27
C ARG A 168 6.48 -3.33 18.93
N LYS A 169 7.66 -2.68 19.04
CA LYS A 169 7.82 -1.40 19.74
C LYS A 169 8.41 -0.33 18.82
N GLY A 170 7.83 0.87 18.76
CA GLY A 170 8.37 1.95 17.91
C GLY A 170 8.05 1.76 16.42
N TRP A 171 9.01 2.05 15.52
CA TRP A 171 8.79 1.92 14.08
C TRP A 171 8.77 0.44 13.68
N ILE A 172 7.58 -0.08 13.38
CA ILE A 172 7.36 -1.48 13.01
C ILE A 172 7.51 -1.62 11.50
N SER A 173 8.37 -2.55 11.06
CA SER A 173 8.42 -2.99 9.67
C SER A 173 7.53 -4.22 9.52
N LEU A 174 6.55 -4.14 8.63
CA LEU A 174 5.52 -5.16 8.44
C LEU A 174 5.95 -6.29 7.48
N ALA A 175 7.26 -6.40 7.20
CA ALA A 175 7.79 -7.34 6.23
C ALA A 175 8.01 -8.75 6.81
N PRO A 176 7.90 -9.81 5.99
CA PRO A 176 8.20 -11.19 6.37
C PRO A 176 9.59 -11.37 6.97
N SER A 177 10.59 -10.60 6.50
CA SER A 177 11.96 -10.63 7.04
C SER A 177 12.03 -10.21 8.51
N GLN A 178 11.05 -9.46 9.00
CA GLN A 178 10.90 -9.06 10.41
C GLN A 178 9.94 -9.98 11.18
N GLY A 179 9.49 -11.07 10.55
CA GLY A 179 8.58 -12.02 11.14
C GLY A 179 7.13 -11.55 11.19
N ILE A 180 6.72 -10.66 10.28
CA ILE A 180 5.34 -10.19 10.16
C ILE A 180 4.85 -10.45 8.74
N TRP A 181 3.68 -11.05 8.60
CA TRP A 181 2.99 -11.24 7.32
C TRP A 181 1.65 -10.56 7.43
N ALA A 182 1.50 -9.40 6.78
CA ALA A 182 0.33 -8.56 6.94
C ALA A 182 -0.13 -7.94 5.61
N VAL A 183 -1.41 -7.62 5.58
CA VAL A 183 -2.04 -6.75 4.58
C VAL A 183 -2.70 -5.58 5.31
N GLY A 184 -2.89 -4.47 4.62
CA GLY A 184 -3.46 -3.30 5.26
C GLY A 184 -3.62 -2.11 4.36
N ILE A 185 -3.91 -0.97 4.99
CA ILE A 185 -4.03 0.32 4.34
C ILE A 185 -2.94 1.23 4.90
N CYS A 186 -2.05 1.69 4.02
CA CYS A 186 -1.15 2.80 4.31
C CYS A 186 -1.20 3.79 3.14
N GLY A 187 -1.73 4.99 3.41
CA GLY A 187 -2.20 5.91 2.38
C GLY A 187 -3.66 5.64 2.05
N ASP A 188 -3.98 5.57 0.75
CA ASP A 188 -5.35 5.35 0.25
C ASP A 188 -5.56 3.95 -0.37
N GLU A 189 -4.50 3.14 -0.46
CA GLU A 189 -4.52 1.84 -1.13
C GLU A 189 -4.51 0.66 -0.15
N PHE A 190 -5.28 -0.37 -0.47
CA PHE A 190 -5.22 -1.67 0.18
C PHE A 190 -4.09 -2.50 -0.43
N GLN A 191 -3.21 -3.04 0.40
CA GLN A 191 -1.93 -3.57 -0.06
C GLN A 191 -1.35 -4.67 0.84
N ALA A 192 -0.48 -5.49 0.26
CA ALA A 192 0.32 -6.48 0.97
C ALA A 192 1.73 -5.94 1.28
N PHE A 193 2.20 -6.16 2.51
CA PHE A 193 3.51 -5.70 2.98
C PHE A 193 4.58 -6.77 2.73
N THR A 194 5.06 -6.87 1.49
CA THR A 194 5.99 -7.95 1.09
C THR A 194 7.46 -7.64 1.39
N SER A 195 7.86 -6.37 1.38
CA SER A 195 9.19 -5.92 1.81
C SER A 195 9.17 -4.42 2.16
N PHE A 196 10.30 -3.89 2.63
CA PHE A 196 10.45 -2.44 2.87
C PHE A 196 10.42 -1.62 1.56
N GLU A 197 10.79 -2.24 0.43
CA GLU A 197 10.92 -1.58 -0.88
C GLU A 197 9.79 -1.95 -1.85
N THR A 198 9.08 -3.05 -1.58
CA THR A 198 8.08 -3.63 -2.47
C THR A 198 6.76 -3.77 -1.72
N ILE A 199 5.85 -2.89 -2.10
CA ILE A 199 4.45 -2.89 -1.65
C ILE A 199 3.62 -3.34 -2.84
N GLN A 200 2.72 -4.29 -2.64
CA GLN A 200 1.87 -4.79 -3.70
C GLN A 200 0.44 -4.27 -3.51
N PRO A 201 -0.05 -3.38 -4.38
CA PRO A 201 -1.45 -2.98 -4.40
C PRO A 201 -2.34 -4.21 -4.65
N LEU A 202 -3.43 -4.30 -3.89
CA LEU A 202 -4.44 -5.34 -4.04
C LEU A 202 -5.70 -4.74 -4.64
N ASN A 203 -6.36 -5.51 -5.51
CA ASN A 203 -7.60 -5.07 -6.14
C ASN A 203 -8.76 -5.13 -5.15
N GLY A 204 -9.62 -4.11 -5.20
CA GLY A 204 -10.78 -4.01 -4.34
C GLY A 204 -10.46 -3.54 -2.92
N ARG A 205 -11.51 -3.47 -2.09
CA ARG A 205 -11.40 -3.05 -0.70
C ARG A 205 -12.40 -3.85 0.14
N PRO A 206 -12.01 -5.06 0.61
CA PRO A 206 -12.91 -5.91 1.38
C PRO A 206 -13.38 -5.18 2.64
N ARG A 207 -14.64 -5.42 3.04
CA ARG A 207 -15.12 -4.99 4.37
C ARG A 207 -14.70 -5.99 5.42
N THR A 208 -14.64 -7.26 5.04
CA THR A 208 -14.22 -8.36 5.91
C THR A 208 -13.10 -9.14 5.24
N ILE A 209 -12.00 -9.35 5.96
CA ILE A 209 -10.89 -10.17 5.46
C ILE A 209 -10.73 -11.43 6.31
N ARG A 210 -10.65 -12.58 5.65
CA ARG A 210 -10.31 -13.86 6.28
C ARG A 210 -8.80 -14.07 6.18
N ILE A 211 -8.17 -14.26 7.32
CA ILE A 211 -6.75 -14.62 7.42
C ILE A 211 -6.68 -16.12 7.63
N SER A 212 -5.89 -16.80 6.82
CA SER A 212 -5.65 -18.24 6.88
C SER A 212 -4.17 -18.51 7.13
N LEU A 213 -3.91 -19.35 8.11
CA LEU A 213 -2.59 -19.82 8.50
C LEU A 213 -2.56 -21.34 8.38
N ASP A 214 -1.59 -21.86 7.63
CA ASP A 214 -1.21 -23.28 7.61
C ASP A 214 0.21 -23.36 8.15
N TYR A 215 0.35 -23.80 9.41
CA TYR A 215 1.63 -23.76 10.11
C TYR A 215 2.64 -24.69 9.44
N GLU A 216 2.23 -25.93 9.16
CA GLU A 216 3.07 -27.00 8.62
C GLU A 216 3.57 -26.68 7.21
N ARG A 217 2.74 -26.03 6.38
CA ARG A 217 3.12 -25.66 5.01
C ARG A 217 3.72 -24.26 4.90
N GLY A 218 3.79 -23.51 6.01
CA GLY A 218 4.24 -22.12 6.00
C GLY A 218 3.29 -21.19 5.24
N HIS A 219 2.04 -21.56 4.97
CA HIS A 219 1.17 -20.71 4.15
C HIS A 219 0.46 -19.66 5.00
N VAL A 220 0.54 -18.41 4.56
CA VAL A 220 -0.26 -17.30 5.07
C VAL A 220 -1.01 -16.69 3.90
N ALA A 221 -2.33 -16.74 3.95
CA ALA A 221 -3.21 -16.26 2.89
C ALA A 221 -4.34 -15.38 3.43
N PHE A 222 -4.82 -14.49 2.58
CA PHE A 222 -5.81 -13.47 2.87
C PHE A 222 -6.91 -13.56 1.82
N PHE A 223 -8.15 -13.67 2.25
CA PHE A 223 -9.32 -13.76 1.38
C PHE A 223 -10.26 -12.60 1.67
N ASP A 224 -10.81 -12.01 0.62
CA ASP A 224 -12.01 -11.19 0.73
C ASP A 224 -13.15 -12.12 1.17
N ALA A 225 -13.61 -11.98 2.41
CA ALA A 225 -14.64 -12.85 2.96
C ALA A 225 -16.03 -12.50 2.41
N ASP A 226 -16.22 -11.27 1.92
CA ASP A 226 -17.49 -10.83 1.35
C ASP A 226 -17.71 -11.44 -0.04
N ASN A 227 -16.63 -11.58 -0.82
CA ASN A 227 -16.65 -12.11 -2.19
C ASN A 227 -16.09 -13.54 -2.32
N GLU A 228 -15.61 -14.13 -1.22
CA GLU A 228 -14.92 -15.42 -1.18
C GLU A 228 -13.74 -15.56 -2.16
N THR A 229 -13.05 -14.45 -2.45
CA THR A 229 -11.92 -14.44 -3.39
C THR A 229 -10.58 -14.33 -2.66
N LEU A 230 -9.54 -14.95 -3.23
CA LEU A 230 -8.18 -14.78 -2.73
C LEU A 230 -7.73 -13.34 -2.97
N ALA A 231 -7.48 -12.60 -1.89
CA ALA A 231 -6.92 -11.26 -1.95
C ALA A 231 -5.41 -11.32 -2.12
N PHE A 232 -4.72 -12.12 -1.31
CA PHE A 232 -3.26 -12.27 -1.38
C PHE A 232 -2.77 -13.54 -0.68
N ALA A 233 -1.67 -14.13 -1.16
CA ALA A 233 -0.97 -15.21 -0.48
C ALA A 233 0.53 -14.94 -0.47
N PHE A 234 1.16 -15.08 0.69
CA PHE A 234 2.61 -14.97 0.81
C PHE A 234 3.29 -16.24 0.28
N SER A 235 4.54 -16.09 -0.17
CA SER A 235 5.42 -17.25 -0.35
C SER A 235 5.59 -18.01 0.97
N PRO A 236 5.85 -19.34 0.93
CA PRO A 236 5.97 -20.15 2.13
C PRO A 236 6.87 -19.50 3.19
N ALA A 237 6.30 -19.28 4.36
CA ALA A 237 6.91 -18.60 5.49
C ALA A 237 7.75 -19.58 6.31
N SER A 238 8.93 -19.13 6.73
CA SER A 238 9.71 -19.84 7.75
C SER A 238 9.30 -19.35 9.14
N PHE A 239 8.54 -20.15 9.86
CA PHE A 239 8.12 -19.83 11.22
C PHE A 239 9.17 -20.18 12.28
N ASN A 240 10.24 -20.90 11.90
CA ASN A 240 11.37 -21.26 12.77
C ASN A 240 10.99 -21.98 14.07
N GLY A 241 9.88 -22.73 14.07
CA GLY A 241 9.36 -23.38 15.28
C GLY A 241 8.79 -22.40 16.32
N GLU A 242 8.65 -21.12 15.96
CA GLU A 242 8.13 -20.09 16.86
C GLU A 242 6.61 -20.12 16.90
N ARG A 243 6.06 -19.56 17.99
CA ARG A 243 4.62 -19.27 18.09
C ARG A 243 4.25 -18.18 17.08
N ILE A 244 3.16 -18.42 16.35
CA ILE A 244 2.55 -17.45 15.47
C ILE A 244 1.33 -16.85 16.16
N LEU A 245 1.26 -15.53 16.16
CA LEU A 245 0.23 -14.74 16.79
C LEU A 245 -0.58 -13.99 15.74
N PRO A 246 -1.90 -13.83 15.92
CA PRO A 246 -2.65 -12.80 15.21
C PRO A 246 -1.99 -11.44 15.41
N PHE A 247 -1.87 -10.68 14.32
CA PHE A 247 -1.25 -9.37 14.29
C PHE A 247 -2.28 -8.32 13.89
N PHE A 248 -2.37 -7.25 14.69
CA PHE A 248 -3.21 -6.09 14.44
C PHE A 248 -2.42 -4.82 14.75
N TRP A 249 -2.46 -3.86 13.85
CA TRP A 249 -1.82 -2.57 14.01
C TRP A 249 -2.72 -1.46 13.50
N MET A 250 -2.86 -0.38 14.27
CA MET A 250 -3.68 0.78 13.92
C MET A 250 -2.98 2.08 14.38
N SER A 251 -3.03 3.12 13.54
CA SER A 251 -2.50 4.45 13.89
C SER A 251 -3.51 5.28 14.70
N ALA A 252 -3.03 5.96 15.74
CA ALA A 252 -3.83 6.49 16.85
C ALA A 252 -4.67 7.76 16.57
N ASN A 253 -4.76 8.27 15.34
CA ASN A 253 -5.30 9.63 15.15
C ASN A 253 -6.83 9.76 14.97
N LYS A 254 -7.61 8.68 14.92
CA LYS A 254 -9.08 8.74 15.07
C LYS A 254 -9.60 7.42 15.64
N GLN A 255 -9.94 7.40 16.92
CA GLN A 255 -10.69 6.30 17.55
C GLN A 255 -12.12 6.25 16.98
N GLN A 256 -12.33 5.79 15.75
CA GLN A 256 -13.64 5.37 15.26
C GLN A 256 -13.48 4.28 14.22
N ASN A 257 -13.46 3.03 14.68
CA ASN A 257 -14.23 1.88 14.17
C ASN A 257 -13.54 0.58 14.60
N LEU A 258 -14.26 -0.17 15.44
CA LEU A 258 -13.89 -1.46 15.99
C LEU A 258 -13.46 -2.42 14.86
N ILE A 259 -12.28 -3.00 14.99
CA ILE A 259 -12.01 -4.29 14.38
C ILE A 259 -12.74 -5.31 15.25
N SER A 260 -13.81 -5.94 14.73
CA SER A 260 -14.45 -7.06 15.40
C SER A 260 -13.77 -8.37 14.97
N PHE A 261 -13.50 -9.24 15.94
CA PHE A 261 -12.87 -10.54 15.74
C PHE A 261 -13.97 -11.59 15.59
N ILE A 262 -14.02 -12.27 14.45
CA ILE A 262 -14.92 -13.40 14.21
C ILE A 262 -14.03 -14.63 13.98
N SER A 263 -13.95 -15.55 14.95
CA SER A 263 -13.19 -16.79 14.78
C SER A 263 -14.09 -17.95 14.34
N GLY A 264 -13.65 -18.69 13.33
CA GLY A 264 -14.13 -20.04 13.04
C GLY A 264 -12.96 -21.02 13.17
N THR A 265 -13.23 -22.21 13.69
CA THR A 265 -12.25 -23.31 13.74
C THR A 265 -12.85 -24.52 13.04
N ASN A 266 -12.18 -25.05 12.01
CA ASN A 266 -12.49 -26.39 11.54
C ASN A 266 -11.70 -27.38 12.39
N SER A 267 -12.40 -28.11 13.24
CA SER A 267 -11.84 -29.25 13.99
C SER A 267 -11.92 -30.51 13.15
N ASP A 268 -11.13 -30.58 12.08
CA ASP A 268 -10.81 -31.87 11.46
C ASP A 268 -9.65 -32.51 12.22
N THR A 269 -9.93 -32.93 13.45
CA THR A 269 -9.16 -33.96 14.14
C THR A 269 -10.11 -35.08 14.48
N THR A 270 -10.02 -36.13 13.67
CA THR A 270 -10.69 -37.42 13.82
C THR A 270 -10.57 -37.90 15.26
N SER A 271 -11.73 -38.08 15.89
CA SER A 271 -11.87 -38.61 17.24
C SER A 271 -11.45 -40.08 17.28
N GLY A 272 -10.22 -40.33 17.75
CA GLY A 272 -9.85 -41.62 18.33
C GLY A 272 -10.37 -41.68 19.76
N SER A 273 -11.57 -42.23 19.93
CA SER A 273 -12.16 -42.53 21.23
C SER A 273 -11.46 -43.72 21.89
N GLU A 274 -10.77 -43.51 23.01
CA GLU A 274 -10.66 -44.53 24.06
C GLU A 274 -11.14 -43.93 25.39
N LYS A 275 -12.26 -44.48 25.86
CA LYS A 275 -12.90 -44.10 27.11
C LYS A 275 -12.28 -44.89 28.27
N ARG A 276 -11.82 -44.11 29.26
CA ARG A 276 -12.17 -44.22 30.70
C ARG A 276 -11.55 -45.35 31.53
N ALA A 277 -10.78 -44.95 32.55
CA ALA A 277 -11.09 -45.27 33.95
C ALA A 277 -10.52 -44.18 34.86
N LYS A 278 -11.33 -43.76 35.83
CA LYS A 278 -11.07 -42.77 36.87
C LYS A 278 -10.93 -43.50 38.23
N ASP A 279 -10.09 -42.93 39.07
CA ASP A 279 -10.11 -42.90 40.54
C ASP A 279 -9.72 -44.17 41.35
N ALA A 280 -8.73 -43.94 42.25
CA ALA A 280 -8.27 -44.75 43.40
C ALA A 280 -9.30 -44.68 44.58
N PRO A 281 -9.15 -45.29 45.80
CA PRO A 281 -7.92 -45.51 46.59
C PRO A 281 -7.82 -46.77 47.51
N SER A 282 -6.63 -46.94 48.13
CA SER A 282 -6.30 -47.56 49.43
C SER A 282 -6.98 -48.86 49.91
N PHE A 283 -6.21 -49.95 49.97
CA PHE A 283 -5.77 -50.64 51.20
C PHE A 283 -4.49 -51.44 50.89
#